data_AF-A0AAV1QTN8-F1
#
_entry.id   AF-A0AAV1QTN8-F1
#
_cell.length_a   1.000
_cell.length_b   1.000
_cell.length_c   1.000
_cell.angle_alpha   90.00
_cell.angle_beta   90.00
_cell.angle_gamma   90.00
#
_symmetry.space_group_name_H-M   'P 1'
#
loop_
_entity.id
_entity.type
_entity.pdbx_description
1 polymer ?
#
loop_
_entity_poly.entity_id
_entity_poly.type
_entity_poly.pdbx_seq_one_letter_code
_entity_poly.pdbx_strand_id
1 'polypeptide(L)'
;MVFSMSPDRAPLVRLASERFFRARSRPGPTGRHLPQRKLHCSPPPEKQKIRESQAENTCIDSGLMTRADDGSSGQSRVWGSRQRKIKAAYQFFLYTLLGSVFMLLAILLILLQTGTTDLQISLTTEFSERRQIFLWIASFASFAVKVPMVPVHIWLPEAHVEAPTAGSVILAGIPLKLGTYGFLRFSIPMFPEATLFSTPFIYTPSAIAIIYTSLTTSRQIDLKKIIAYSSVAHMNLVTIGMFSRAAAVRSPILSYGHTRPKHVCRACDPSTY
;
A
#
# COMPACT_ATOMS: atom_id res chain seq x y z
N MET A 1 -21.19 -12.92 42.49
CA MET A 1 -22.01 -13.44 41.37
C MET A 1 -21.14 -14.35 40.54
N VAL A 2 -21.46 -15.64 40.59
CA VAL A 2 -20.79 -16.75 39.90
C VAL A 2 -21.30 -16.80 38.46
N PHE A 3 -20.42 -16.89 37.48
CA PHE A 3 -20.71 -17.60 36.23
C PHE A 3 -19.48 -18.41 35.82
N SER A 4 -19.55 -19.69 36.14
CA SER A 4 -18.76 -20.77 35.55
C SER A 4 -19.35 -21.08 34.18
N MET A 5 -18.53 -21.25 33.14
CA MET A 5 -19.00 -21.81 31.88
C MET A 5 -17.90 -22.68 31.25
N SER A 6 -18.20 -23.98 31.26
CA SER A 6 -17.41 -25.10 30.72
C SER A 6 -17.32 -25.07 29.18
N PRO A 7 -16.34 -25.76 28.59
CA PRO A 7 -16.08 -25.79 27.15
C PRO A 7 -16.87 -26.92 26.49
N ASP A 8 -17.94 -26.60 25.76
CA ASP A 8 -18.59 -27.59 24.89
C ASP A 8 -19.47 -26.91 23.84
N ARG A 9 -18.94 -26.76 22.60
CA ARG A 9 -19.71 -26.58 21.36
C ARG A 9 -18.81 -26.56 20.12
N ALA A 10 -18.33 -27.74 19.73
CA ALA A 10 -17.86 -28.03 18.38
C ALA A 10 -18.53 -29.34 17.94
N PRO A 11 -19.66 -29.28 17.20
CA PRO A 11 -19.65 -29.90 15.87
C PRO A 11 -20.73 -29.29 14.93
N LEU A 12 -20.44 -28.19 14.23
CA LEU A 12 -21.34 -27.72 13.15
C LEU A 12 -20.60 -27.24 11.88
N VAL A 13 -19.30 -27.53 11.76
CA VAL A 13 -18.49 -27.16 10.59
C VAL A 13 -18.17 -28.35 9.66
N ARG A 14 -18.45 -29.60 10.08
CA ARG A 14 -18.14 -30.80 9.27
C ARG A 14 -19.20 -31.18 8.22
N LEU A 15 -20.44 -30.69 8.31
CA LEU A 15 -21.54 -31.12 7.42
C LEU A 15 -21.64 -30.36 6.09
N ALA A 16 -20.87 -29.28 5.89
CA ALA A 16 -20.89 -28.51 4.64
C ALA A 16 -19.88 -29.02 3.59
N SER A 17 -18.89 -29.84 3.98
CA SER A 17 -17.82 -30.28 3.07
C SER A 17 -18.15 -31.54 2.26
N GLU A 18 -19.08 -32.40 2.72
CA GLU A 18 -19.40 -33.66 2.02
C GLU A 18 -20.44 -33.53 0.90
N ARG A 19 -21.25 -32.46 0.89
CA ARG A 19 -22.25 -32.24 -0.18
C ARG A 19 -21.66 -31.69 -1.49
N PHE A 20 -20.44 -31.16 -1.46
CA PHE A 20 -19.80 -30.61 -2.67
C PHE A 20 -19.01 -31.67 -3.47
N PHE A 21 -18.58 -32.77 -2.82
CA PHE A 21 -17.80 -33.82 -3.48
C PHE A 21 -18.64 -34.87 -4.23
N ARG A 22 -19.95 -34.97 -3.92
CA ARG A 22 -20.86 -35.98 -4.52
C ARG A 22 -21.54 -35.57 -5.82
N ALA A 23 -21.29 -34.37 -6.33
CA ALA A 23 -21.91 -33.84 -7.55
C ALA A 23 -21.09 -34.05 -8.84
N ARG A 24 -19.89 -34.65 -8.77
CA ARG A 24 -18.97 -34.78 -9.92
C ARG A 24 -18.80 -36.22 -10.44
N SER A 25 -19.70 -37.13 -10.08
CA SER A 25 -19.64 -38.54 -10.49
C SER A 25 -21.00 -39.02 -11.02
N ARG A 26 -21.33 -38.66 -12.27
CA ARG A 26 -22.28 -39.41 -13.09
C ARG A 26 -21.68 -39.66 -14.48
N PRO A 27 -21.62 -40.93 -14.95
CA PRO A 27 -21.18 -41.25 -16.30
C PRO A 27 -22.33 -41.06 -17.30
N GLY A 28 -22.03 -40.49 -18.48
CA GLY A 28 -22.95 -40.40 -19.62
C GLY A 28 -22.84 -41.63 -20.54
N PRO A 29 -23.88 -41.97 -21.31
CA PRO A 29 -23.97 -43.25 -22.01
C PRO A 29 -23.19 -43.29 -23.33
N THR A 30 -22.71 -44.49 -23.65
CA THR A 30 -21.98 -44.92 -24.85
C THR A 30 -22.85 -45.06 -26.10
N GLY A 31 -22.32 -44.61 -27.25
CA GLY A 31 -22.39 -45.33 -28.53
C GLY A 31 -23.09 -44.66 -29.72
N ARG A 32 -22.33 -44.32 -30.79
CA ARG A 32 -22.45 -44.89 -32.16
C ARG A 32 -21.51 -44.19 -33.17
N HIS A 33 -20.92 -45.01 -34.05
CA HIS A 33 -20.00 -44.69 -35.14
C HIS A 33 -20.66 -44.01 -36.35
N LEU A 34 -19.89 -43.14 -37.04
CA LEU A 34 -19.71 -42.98 -38.52
C LEU A 34 -19.52 -41.49 -38.92
N PRO A 35 -18.86 -41.15 -40.05
CA PRO A 35 -17.55 -41.58 -40.56
C PRO A 35 -16.57 -40.39 -40.70
N GLN A 36 -15.28 -40.69 -40.80
CA GLN A 36 -14.22 -39.70 -41.01
C GLN A 36 -14.30 -39.04 -42.39
N ARG A 37 -14.43 -37.72 -42.42
CA ARG A 37 -14.13 -36.91 -43.61
C ARG A 37 -12.69 -36.41 -43.50
N LYS A 38 -11.80 -37.02 -44.28
CA LYS A 38 -10.44 -36.51 -44.53
C LYS A 38 -10.55 -35.07 -45.03
N LEU A 39 -10.06 -34.10 -44.27
CA LEU A 39 -9.53 -32.85 -44.83
C LEU A 39 -8.03 -32.82 -44.56
N HIS A 40 -7.29 -32.57 -45.64
CA HIS A 40 -5.85 -32.38 -45.73
C HIS A 40 -5.21 -31.76 -44.47
N CYS A 41 -4.23 -32.47 -43.90
CA CYS A 41 -3.20 -31.86 -43.08
C CYS A 41 -2.16 -31.20 -44.02
N SER A 42 -2.15 -29.87 -44.07
CA SER A 42 -0.99 -29.12 -44.56
C SER A 42 0.05 -29.00 -43.43
N PRO A 43 1.37 -29.01 -43.74
CA PRO A 43 2.44 -28.94 -42.73
C PRO A 43 2.47 -27.56 -42.03
N PRO A 44 3.11 -27.45 -40.85
CA PRO A 44 2.90 -26.34 -39.92
C PRO A 44 3.60 -25.05 -40.39
N PRO A 45 3.06 -23.85 -40.11
CA PRO A 45 3.72 -22.61 -40.46
C PRO A 45 4.64 -22.17 -39.31
N GLU A 46 5.77 -22.85 -39.11
CA GLU A 46 6.83 -22.37 -38.21
C GLU A 46 7.61 -21.19 -38.82
N LYS A 47 7.46 -20.97 -40.14
CA LYS A 47 8.13 -19.87 -40.87
C LYS A 47 7.28 -18.59 -41.02
N GLN A 48 6.09 -18.54 -40.43
CA GLN A 48 5.19 -17.39 -40.54
C GLN A 48 5.35 -16.41 -39.36
N LYS A 49 5.74 -16.93 -38.18
CA LYS A 49 5.92 -16.15 -36.95
C LYS A 49 7.15 -15.21 -36.95
N ILE A 50 8.14 -15.48 -37.79
CA ILE A 50 9.34 -14.62 -37.92
C ILE A 50 9.11 -13.47 -38.92
N ARG A 51 8.23 -13.64 -39.91
CA ARG A 51 7.90 -12.57 -40.86
C ARG A 51 6.89 -11.56 -40.29
N GLU A 52 6.05 -11.98 -39.35
CA GLU A 52 5.15 -11.06 -38.62
C GLU A 52 5.91 -10.18 -37.61
N SER A 53 6.94 -10.71 -36.91
CA SER A 53 7.74 -9.88 -36.00
C SER A 53 8.65 -8.86 -36.70
N GLN A 54 9.05 -9.12 -37.96
CA GLN A 54 9.79 -8.13 -38.75
C GLN A 54 8.88 -7.11 -39.44
N ALA A 55 7.64 -7.48 -39.80
CA ALA A 55 6.68 -6.54 -40.40
C ALA A 55 6.08 -5.55 -39.38
N GLU A 56 5.87 -5.98 -38.13
CA GLU A 56 5.34 -5.13 -37.06
C GLU A 56 6.35 -4.06 -36.59
N ASN A 57 7.64 -4.38 -36.64
CA ASN A 57 8.71 -3.43 -36.31
C ASN A 57 8.93 -2.34 -37.39
N THR A 58 8.58 -2.60 -38.65
CA THR A 58 8.67 -1.59 -39.73
C THR A 58 7.47 -0.64 -39.82
N CYS A 59 6.31 -1.02 -39.27
CA CYS A 59 5.13 -0.15 -39.26
C CYS A 59 5.14 0.90 -38.12
N ILE A 60 5.96 0.70 -37.08
CA ILE A 60 6.12 1.69 -36.00
C ILE A 60 6.94 2.91 -36.47
N ASP A 61 7.78 2.76 -37.51
CA ASP A 61 8.68 3.83 -37.99
C ASP A 61 8.14 4.63 -39.19
N SER A 62 7.02 4.21 -39.79
CA SER A 62 6.54 4.77 -41.08
C SER A 62 5.27 5.62 -40.98
N GLY A 63 4.81 5.94 -39.76
CA GLY A 63 3.47 6.47 -39.49
C GLY A 63 3.40 7.84 -38.80
N LEU A 64 4.42 8.71 -38.91
CA LEU A 64 4.27 10.13 -38.52
C LEU A 64 5.30 11.02 -39.25
N MET A 65 5.33 10.98 -40.58
CA MET A 65 6.10 11.92 -41.40
C MET A 65 5.14 12.67 -42.34
N THR A 66 4.11 13.30 -41.78
CA THR A 66 3.44 14.42 -42.44
C THR A 66 3.36 15.58 -41.46
N ARG A 67 3.96 16.68 -41.93
CA ARG A 67 3.92 18.04 -41.39
C ARG A 67 5.08 18.43 -40.48
N ALA A 68 6.17 18.80 -41.15
CA ALA A 68 7.00 19.90 -40.70
C ALA A 68 6.11 21.16 -40.57
N ASP A 69 5.76 21.53 -39.35
CA ASP A 69 5.38 22.87 -38.91
C ASP A 69 5.43 22.91 -37.36
N ASP A 70 6.18 23.87 -36.82
CA ASP A 70 6.42 24.23 -35.41
C ASP A 70 7.29 23.30 -34.51
N GLY A 71 8.60 23.52 -34.59
CA GLY A 71 9.62 23.01 -33.68
C GLY A 71 9.76 23.74 -32.32
N SER A 72 8.71 24.28 -31.72
CA SER A 72 8.84 24.98 -30.42
C SER A 72 7.90 24.51 -29.29
N SER A 73 6.88 23.69 -29.58
CA SER A 73 5.81 23.37 -28.60
C SER A 73 5.79 21.91 -28.10
N GLY A 74 6.52 20.99 -28.75
CA GLY A 74 6.60 19.57 -28.37
C GLY A 74 7.68 19.24 -27.33
N GLN A 75 8.78 20.00 -27.33
CA GLN A 75 9.89 19.79 -26.37
C GLN A 75 9.51 20.27 -24.97
N SER A 76 8.71 21.34 -24.85
CA SER A 76 8.34 21.92 -23.55
C SER A 76 7.42 21.00 -22.72
N ARG A 77 6.56 20.20 -23.36
CA ARG A 77 5.67 19.25 -22.65
C ARG A 77 6.42 18.06 -22.05
N VAL A 78 7.41 17.52 -22.78
CA VAL A 78 8.28 16.44 -22.29
C VAL A 78 9.24 16.96 -21.21
N TRP A 79 9.77 18.17 -21.37
CA TRP A 79 10.63 18.81 -20.39
C TRP A 79 9.87 19.23 -19.12
N GLY A 80 8.62 19.70 -19.24
CA GLY A 80 7.76 20.06 -18.11
C GLY A 80 7.38 18.86 -17.23
N SER A 81 7.06 17.71 -17.84
CA SER A 81 6.86 16.45 -17.07
C SER A 81 8.16 15.99 -16.40
N ARG A 82 9.31 16.13 -17.06
CA ARG A 82 10.61 15.75 -16.48
C ARG A 82 10.98 16.60 -15.26
N GLN A 83 10.74 17.92 -15.31
CA GLN A 83 10.98 18.80 -14.16
C GLN A 83 10.06 18.45 -12.98
N ARG A 84 8.79 18.12 -13.24
CA ARG A 84 7.84 17.73 -12.19
C ARG A 84 8.24 16.41 -11.51
N LYS A 85 8.66 15.41 -12.29
CA LYS A 85 9.22 14.15 -11.76
C LYS A 85 10.42 14.36 -10.86
N ILE A 86 11.36 15.22 -11.28
CA ILE A 86 12.56 15.53 -10.51
C ILE A 86 12.19 16.22 -9.19
N LYS A 87 11.28 17.21 -9.22
CA LYS A 87 10.77 17.88 -8.02
C LYS A 87 10.10 16.90 -7.05
N ALA A 88 9.23 16.02 -7.56
CA ALA A 88 8.55 15.01 -6.76
C ALA A 88 9.53 14.03 -6.11
N ALA A 89 10.57 13.62 -6.85
CA ALA A 89 11.62 12.74 -6.34
C ALA A 89 12.43 13.41 -5.22
N TYR A 90 12.84 14.67 -5.38
CA TYR A 90 13.55 15.41 -4.33
C TYR A 90 12.68 15.65 -3.10
N GLN A 91 11.40 15.97 -3.28
CA GLN A 91 10.47 16.09 -2.16
C GLN A 91 10.36 14.76 -1.41
N PHE A 92 10.05 13.67 -2.09
CA PHE A 92 9.97 12.34 -1.47
C PHE A 92 11.25 11.98 -0.69
N PHE A 93 12.41 12.18 -1.31
CA PHE A 93 13.70 11.90 -0.67
C PHE A 93 13.95 12.79 0.55
N LEU A 94 13.75 14.11 0.45
CA LEU A 94 14.02 15.03 1.56
C LEU A 94 13.08 14.81 2.75
N TYR A 95 11.79 14.58 2.49
CA TYR A 95 10.84 14.26 3.56
C TYR A 95 11.26 12.97 4.28
N THR A 96 11.50 11.89 3.52
CA THR A 96 11.86 10.59 4.11
C THR A 96 13.22 10.60 4.80
N LEU A 97 14.21 11.34 4.27
CA LEU A 97 15.52 11.52 4.87
C LEU A 97 15.40 12.30 6.18
N LEU A 98 14.72 13.45 6.17
CA LEU A 98 14.56 14.30 7.35
C LEU A 98 13.92 13.52 8.50
N GLY A 99 12.84 12.77 8.22
CA GLY A 99 12.22 11.91 9.22
C GLY A 99 13.18 10.84 9.75
N SER A 100 13.96 10.20 8.87
CA SER A 100 14.89 9.14 9.27
C SER A 100 16.04 9.66 10.15
N VAL A 101 16.50 10.90 9.94
CA VAL A 101 17.51 11.55 10.80
C VAL A 101 16.98 11.75 12.23
N PHE A 102 15.73 12.20 12.39
CA PHE A 102 15.11 12.32 13.72
C PHE A 102 15.01 10.97 14.43
N MET A 103 14.67 9.92 13.69
CA MET A 103 14.63 8.57 14.24
C MET A 103 16.00 8.05 14.63
N LEU A 104 17.03 8.31 13.81
CA LEU A 104 18.41 7.96 14.13
C LEU A 104 18.86 8.60 15.44
N LEU A 105 18.51 9.88 15.64
CA LEU A 105 18.83 10.61 16.87
C LEU A 105 18.11 10.00 18.10
N ALA A 106 16.85 9.59 17.95
CA ALA A 106 16.13 8.90 19.01
C ALA A 106 16.79 7.57 19.39
N ILE A 107 17.16 6.75 18.40
CA ILE A 107 17.82 5.45 18.62
C ILE A 107 19.19 5.64 19.25
N LEU A 108 19.97 6.65 18.84
CA LEU A 108 21.27 6.96 19.43
C LEU A 108 21.13 7.33 20.91
N LEU A 109 20.16 8.17 21.26
CA LEU A 109 19.91 8.55 22.65
C LEU A 109 19.46 7.36 23.51
N ILE A 110 18.65 6.46 22.95
CA ILE A 110 18.27 5.21 23.62
C ILE A 110 19.53 4.36 23.84
N LEU A 111 20.36 4.19 22.81
CA LEU A 111 21.59 3.39 22.87
C LEU A 111 22.57 3.92 23.93
N LEU A 112 22.74 5.23 24.04
CA LEU A 112 23.59 5.84 25.06
C LEU A 112 23.09 5.60 26.49
N GLN A 113 21.79 5.36 26.65
CA GLN A 113 21.16 5.12 27.96
C GLN A 113 21.08 3.61 28.31
N THR A 114 20.72 2.76 27.34
CA THR A 114 20.55 1.31 27.53
C THR A 114 21.84 0.52 27.33
N GLY A 115 22.80 1.05 26.58
CA GLY A 115 24.02 0.35 26.17
C GLY A 115 23.80 -0.76 25.14
N THR A 116 22.56 -0.98 24.68
CA THR A 116 22.22 -2.06 23.73
C THR A 116 21.19 -1.58 22.70
N THR A 117 21.21 -2.17 21.51
CA THR A 117 20.20 -1.94 20.46
C THR A 117 19.09 -3.00 20.45
N ASP A 118 19.08 -3.92 21.42
CA ASP A 118 18.03 -4.93 21.51
C ASP A 118 16.74 -4.28 21.99
N LEU A 119 15.66 -4.49 21.23
CA LEU A 119 14.34 -3.97 21.55
C LEU A 119 13.81 -4.59 22.85
N GLN A 120 14.08 -5.87 23.12
CA GLN A 120 13.57 -6.53 24.32
C GLN A 120 14.13 -5.89 25.60
N ILE A 121 15.44 -5.63 25.60
CA ILE A 121 16.14 -4.97 26.71
C ILE A 121 15.71 -3.51 26.82
N SER A 122 15.50 -2.83 25.69
CA SER A 122 15.07 -1.44 25.69
C SER A 122 13.62 -1.26 26.17
N LEU A 123 12.77 -2.29 26.05
CA LEU A 123 11.39 -2.29 26.56
C LEU A 123 11.31 -2.46 28.08
N THR A 124 12.29 -3.11 28.69
CA THR A 124 12.35 -3.28 30.16
C THR A 124 13.08 -2.13 30.85
N THR A 125 13.71 -1.24 30.09
CA THR A 125 14.44 -0.09 30.65
C THR A 125 13.48 1.05 30.94
N GLU A 126 13.54 1.59 32.16
CA GLU A 126 12.74 2.75 32.54
C GLU A 126 13.42 4.05 32.12
N PHE A 127 12.65 4.93 31.47
CA PHE A 127 13.08 6.27 31.11
C PHE A 127 12.44 7.29 32.03
N SER A 128 13.19 8.31 32.43
CA SER A 128 12.62 9.49 33.10
C SER A 128 11.60 10.17 32.18
N GLU A 129 10.47 10.60 32.74
CA GLU A 129 9.33 11.20 32.03
C GLU A 129 9.76 12.28 31.02
N ARG A 130 10.62 13.23 31.43
CA ARG A 130 11.12 14.30 30.55
C ARG A 130 11.87 13.73 29.34
N ARG A 131 12.75 12.75 29.54
CA ARG A 131 13.49 12.10 28.43
C ARG A 131 12.56 11.30 27.54
N GLN A 132 11.56 10.65 28.13
CA GLN A 132 10.54 9.90 27.43
C GLN A 132 9.75 10.77 26.45
N ILE A 133 9.35 11.98 26.87
CA ILE A 133 8.66 12.95 26.01
C ILE A 133 9.56 13.39 24.85
N PHE A 134 10.84 13.70 25.11
CA PHE A 134 11.77 14.10 24.05
C PHE A 134 11.99 12.97 23.01
N LEU A 135 12.22 11.74 23.48
CA LEU A 135 12.39 10.56 22.61
C LEU A 135 11.12 10.25 21.83
N TRP A 136 9.96 10.42 22.47
CA TRP A 136 8.65 10.27 21.85
C TRP A 136 8.45 11.28 20.73
N ILE A 137 8.76 12.57 20.94
CA ILE A 137 8.65 13.61 19.90
C ILE A 137 9.58 13.33 18.72
N ALA A 138 10.83 12.92 18.99
CA ALA A 138 11.79 12.58 17.93
C ALA A 138 11.32 11.37 17.10
N SER A 139 10.83 10.32 17.78
CA SER A 139 10.27 9.14 17.13
C SER A 139 8.99 9.48 16.35
N PHE A 140 8.11 10.29 16.94
CA PHE A 140 6.87 10.76 16.35
C PHE A 140 7.14 11.57 15.09
N ALA A 141 8.12 12.48 15.08
CA ALA A 141 8.48 13.28 13.91
C ALA A 141 8.88 12.38 12.71
N SER A 142 9.64 11.31 12.94
CA SER A 142 9.95 10.35 11.87
C SER A 142 8.72 9.61 11.37
N PHE A 143 7.85 9.16 12.27
CA PHE A 143 6.71 8.34 11.92
C PHE A 143 5.59 9.17 11.28
N ALA A 144 5.42 10.42 11.71
CA ALA A 144 4.48 11.38 11.13
C ALA A 144 4.82 11.77 9.69
N VAL A 145 6.07 11.61 9.25
CA VAL A 145 6.40 11.75 7.82
C VAL A 145 5.96 10.50 7.05
N LYS A 146 6.22 9.29 7.58
CA LYS A 146 5.90 8.01 6.92
C LYS A 146 4.40 7.72 6.88
N VAL A 147 3.71 8.01 7.99
CA VAL A 147 2.25 8.06 8.08
C VAL A 147 1.86 9.48 7.75
N PRO A 148 1.31 9.78 6.58
CA PRO A 148 1.11 11.14 6.07
C PRO A 148 0.14 11.95 6.95
N MET A 149 0.62 12.53 8.05
CA MET A 149 -0.16 13.40 8.93
C MET A 149 -0.15 14.82 8.38
N VAL A 150 -1.15 15.63 8.72
CA VAL A 150 -1.09 17.07 8.47
C VAL A 150 -0.04 17.67 9.40
N PRO A 151 0.92 18.48 8.92
CA PRO A 151 1.03 19.10 7.58
C PRO A 151 1.89 18.35 6.54
N VAL A 152 2.59 17.28 6.92
CA VAL A 152 3.61 16.61 6.10
C VAL A 152 3.06 15.58 5.09
N HIS A 153 1.78 15.59 4.77
CA HIS A 153 1.14 14.63 3.85
C HIS A 153 1.34 14.96 2.36
N ILE A 154 1.82 16.16 2.04
CA ILE A 154 1.84 16.73 0.67
C ILE A 154 2.74 15.95 -0.30
N TRP A 155 3.79 15.30 0.20
CA TRP A 155 4.72 14.54 -0.64
C TRP A 155 4.07 13.28 -1.24
N LEU A 156 3.06 12.71 -0.59
CA LEU A 156 2.50 11.42 -0.97
C LEU A 156 1.66 11.47 -2.27
N PRO A 157 0.71 12.41 -2.44
CA PRO A 157 -0.03 12.54 -3.70
C PRO A 157 0.87 12.84 -4.91
N GLU A 158 1.87 13.69 -4.74
CA GLU A 158 2.79 14.05 -5.83
C GLU A 158 3.68 12.87 -6.23
N ALA A 159 4.17 12.10 -5.25
CA ALA A 159 4.93 10.88 -5.52
C ALA A 159 4.11 9.83 -6.28
N HIS A 160 2.82 9.67 -5.96
CA HIS A 160 1.94 8.72 -6.65
C HIS A 160 1.62 9.11 -8.10
N VAL A 161 1.49 10.40 -8.39
CA VAL A 161 1.17 10.88 -9.74
C VAL A 161 2.35 10.63 -10.68
N GLU A 162 3.55 10.96 -10.22
CA GLU A 162 4.77 10.94 -11.04
C GLU A 162 5.43 9.55 -11.10
N ALA A 163 5.15 8.66 -10.14
CA ALA A 163 5.71 7.31 -10.13
C ALA A 163 5.14 6.41 -11.24
N PRO A 164 5.96 5.51 -11.80
CA PRO A 164 5.48 4.43 -12.67
C PRO A 164 4.53 3.51 -11.89
N THR A 165 3.65 2.79 -12.59
CA THR A 165 2.59 1.97 -11.97
C THR A 165 3.14 1.01 -10.92
N ALA A 166 4.25 0.33 -11.21
CA ALA A 166 4.92 -0.56 -10.25
C ALA A 166 5.43 0.19 -9.00
N GLY A 167 6.00 1.39 -9.18
CA GLY A 167 6.48 2.22 -8.08
C GLY A 167 5.37 2.68 -7.15
N SER A 168 4.21 3.06 -7.71
CA SER A 168 3.03 3.45 -6.92
C SER A 168 2.47 2.30 -6.07
N VAL A 169 2.52 1.06 -6.57
CA VAL A 169 2.09 -0.12 -5.79
C VAL A 169 3.01 -0.35 -4.59
N ILE A 170 4.33 -0.26 -4.80
CA ILE A 170 5.32 -0.43 -3.72
C ILE A 170 5.18 0.70 -2.69
N LEU A 171 5.03 1.95 -3.14
CA LEU A 171 4.88 3.12 -2.29
C LEU A 171 3.58 3.09 -1.45
N ALA A 172 2.48 2.61 -2.03
CA ALA A 172 1.24 2.40 -1.29
C ALA A 172 1.35 1.20 -0.33
N GLY A 173 2.15 0.21 -0.70
CA GLY A 173 2.21 -1.10 -0.05
C GLY A 173 3.04 -1.13 1.23
N ILE A 174 4.25 -0.58 1.19
CA ILE A 174 5.28 -0.84 2.21
C ILE A 174 5.51 0.39 3.12
N PRO A 175 5.89 1.58 2.62
CA PRO A 175 6.27 2.72 3.47
C PRO A 175 5.20 3.12 4.50
N LEU A 176 3.95 3.19 4.07
CA LEU A 176 2.81 3.57 4.91
C LEU A 176 2.58 2.56 6.05
N LYS A 177 2.86 1.28 5.78
CA LYS A 177 2.67 0.18 6.73
C LYS A 177 3.83 0.11 7.72
N LEU A 178 5.04 0.34 7.24
CA LEU A 178 6.21 0.45 8.11
C LEU A 178 6.10 1.62 9.08
N GLY A 179 5.48 2.75 8.67
CA GLY A 179 5.20 3.86 9.59
C GLY A 179 4.25 3.47 10.73
N THR A 180 3.12 2.84 10.41
CA THR A 180 2.15 2.37 11.42
C THR A 180 2.71 1.24 12.31
N TYR A 181 3.50 0.33 11.74
CA TYR A 181 4.25 -0.68 12.49
C TYR A 181 5.24 -0.05 13.47
N GLY A 182 5.91 1.03 13.04
CA GLY A 182 6.83 1.80 13.87
C GLY A 182 6.17 2.39 15.12
N PHE A 183 4.98 3.01 14.96
CA PHE A 183 4.20 3.47 16.11
C PHE A 183 3.86 2.34 17.09
N LEU A 184 3.44 1.18 16.56
CA LEU A 184 3.03 0.05 17.39
C LEU A 184 4.18 -0.62 18.14
N ARG A 185 5.38 -0.68 17.53
CA ARG A 185 6.54 -1.38 18.13
C ARG A 185 7.46 -0.49 18.94
N PHE A 186 7.65 0.77 18.53
CA PHE A 186 8.58 1.67 19.20
C PHE A 186 7.83 2.68 20.07
N SER A 187 6.87 3.43 19.49
CA SER A 187 6.28 4.57 20.19
C SER A 187 5.42 4.17 21.39
N ILE A 188 4.42 3.30 21.20
CA ILE A 188 3.45 2.95 22.25
C ILE A 188 4.09 2.14 23.39
N PRO A 189 4.84 1.04 23.13
CA PRO A 189 5.31 0.17 24.20
C PRO A 189 6.60 0.68 24.86
N MET A 190 7.49 1.41 24.18
CA MET A 190 8.68 1.97 24.84
C MET A 190 8.35 3.21 25.67
N PHE A 191 7.35 3.99 25.26
CA PHE A 191 7.06 5.30 25.85
C PHE A 191 5.60 5.41 26.33
N PRO A 192 5.14 4.60 27.30
CA PRO A 192 3.74 4.58 27.72
C PRO A 192 3.24 5.93 28.30
N GLU A 193 3.97 6.53 29.25
CA GLU A 193 3.53 7.79 29.88
C GLU A 193 3.54 8.96 28.89
N ALA A 194 4.63 9.11 28.11
CA ALA A 194 4.69 10.13 27.07
C ALA A 194 3.61 9.96 25.99
N THR A 195 3.23 8.72 25.67
CA THR A 195 2.14 8.43 24.74
C THR A 195 0.79 8.85 25.31
N LEU A 196 0.53 8.58 26.60
CA LEU A 196 -0.72 9.02 27.25
C LEU A 196 -0.84 10.55 27.25
N PHE A 197 0.24 11.25 27.64
CA PHE A 197 0.28 12.70 27.64
C PHE A 197 0.09 13.30 26.24
N SER A 198 0.69 12.67 25.22
CA SER A 198 0.69 13.18 23.84
C SER A 198 -0.48 12.66 22.99
N THR A 199 -1.35 11.81 23.53
CA THR A 199 -2.54 11.29 22.83
C THR A 199 -3.44 12.39 22.23
N PRO A 200 -3.84 13.46 22.96
CA PRO A 200 -4.64 14.53 22.36
C PRO A 200 -3.92 15.23 21.21
N PHE A 201 -2.59 15.34 21.28
CA PHE A 201 -1.77 15.93 20.22
C PHE A 201 -1.74 15.08 18.93
N ILE A 202 -2.02 13.78 19.01
CA ILE A 202 -2.10 12.92 17.81
C ILE A 202 -3.51 12.97 17.22
N TYR A 203 -4.53 13.03 18.08
CA TYR A 203 -5.91 13.08 17.64
C TYR A 203 -6.24 14.35 16.86
N THR A 204 -5.70 15.51 17.26
CA THR A 204 -5.95 16.78 16.58
C THR A 204 -5.49 16.81 15.12
N PRO A 205 -4.21 16.58 14.76
CA PRO A 205 -3.76 16.55 13.36
C PRO A 205 -4.36 15.38 12.59
N SER A 206 -4.64 14.23 13.23
CA SER A 206 -5.28 13.09 12.56
C SER A 206 -6.72 13.40 12.16
N ALA A 207 -7.50 14.01 13.05
CA ALA A 207 -8.88 14.41 12.76
C ALA A 207 -8.92 15.49 11.68
N ILE A 208 -8.04 16.49 11.78
CA ILE A 208 -7.88 17.52 10.76
C ILE A 208 -7.49 16.88 9.42
N ALA A 209 -6.57 15.90 9.41
CA ALA A 209 -6.15 15.21 8.20
C ALA A 209 -7.30 14.48 7.52
N ILE A 210 -8.16 13.78 8.28
CA ILE A 210 -9.31 13.07 7.72
C ILE A 210 -10.27 14.07 7.05
N ILE A 211 -10.61 15.16 7.74
CA ILE A 211 -11.53 16.18 7.20
C ILE A 211 -10.90 16.86 5.98
N TYR A 212 -9.67 17.34 6.12
CA TYR A 212 -8.94 18.04 5.06
C TYR A 212 -8.81 17.19 3.81
N THR A 213 -8.31 15.94 3.94
CA THR A 213 -8.09 15.08 2.78
C THR A 213 -9.38 14.64 2.10
N SER A 214 -10.46 14.45 2.87
CA SER A 214 -11.78 14.15 2.31
C SER A 214 -12.30 15.32 1.46
N LEU A 215 -12.19 16.55 1.96
CA LEU A 215 -12.61 17.76 1.23
C LEU A 215 -11.73 18.03 0.01
N THR A 216 -10.41 17.85 0.12
CA THR A 216 -9.52 18.05 -1.03
C THR A 216 -9.75 17.03 -2.12
N THR A 217 -10.13 15.79 -1.77
CA THR A 217 -10.40 14.72 -2.74
C THR A 217 -11.56 15.08 -3.66
N SER A 218 -12.63 15.71 -3.15
CA SER A 218 -13.79 16.12 -3.95
C SER A 218 -13.47 17.16 -5.03
N ARG A 219 -12.35 17.89 -4.90
CA ARG A 219 -11.90 18.89 -5.88
C ARG A 219 -10.89 18.36 -6.89
N GLN A 220 -10.37 17.15 -6.71
CA GLN A 220 -9.35 16.62 -7.61
C GLN A 220 -9.97 16.02 -8.88
N ILE A 221 -9.37 16.34 -10.02
CA ILE A 221 -9.70 15.75 -11.33
C ILE A 221 -8.84 14.51 -11.65
N ASP A 222 -7.64 14.41 -11.06
CA ASP A 222 -6.69 13.35 -11.36
C ASP A 222 -7.01 12.08 -10.55
N LEU A 223 -7.31 10.97 -11.23
CA LEU A 223 -7.64 9.68 -10.58
C LEU A 223 -6.53 9.20 -9.62
N LYS A 224 -5.26 9.32 -10.02
CA LYS A 224 -4.12 8.95 -9.15
C LYS A 224 -4.06 9.77 -7.86
N LYS A 225 -4.40 11.06 -7.90
CA LYS A 225 -4.44 11.92 -6.71
C LYS A 225 -5.60 11.55 -5.81
N ILE A 226 -6.78 11.27 -6.37
CA ILE A 226 -7.96 10.83 -5.62
C ILE A 226 -7.63 9.58 -4.79
N ILE A 227 -7.01 8.59 -5.43
CA ILE A 227 -6.59 7.35 -4.76
C ILE A 227 -5.58 7.67 -3.64
N ALA A 228 -4.57 8.49 -3.91
CA ALA A 228 -3.56 8.85 -2.91
C ALA A 228 -4.15 9.60 -1.70
N TYR A 229 -5.03 10.58 -1.90
CA TYR A 229 -5.68 11.30 -0.80
C TYR A 229 -6.61 10.40 0.03
N SER A 230 -7.31 9.45 -0.62
CA SER A 230 -8.09 8.44 0.10
C SER A 230 -7.20 7.57 1.00
N SER A 231 -5.98 7.27 0.57
CA SER A 231 -4.99 6.56 1.38
C SER A 231 -4.54 7.35 2.60
N VAL A 232 -4.34 8.65 2.45
CA VAL A 232 -4.02 9.54 3.58
C VAL A 232 -5.14 9.51 4.61
N ALA A 233 -6.41 9.65 4.19
CA ALA A 233 -7.56 9.61 5.10
C ALA A 233 -7.62 8.28 5.89
N HIS A 234 -7.49 7.15 5.18
CA HIS A 234 -7.50 5.83 5.80
C HIS A 234 -6.35 5.63 6.80
N MET A 235 -5.12 6.08 6.49
CA MET A 235 -3.98 5.92 7.39
C MET A 235 -4.11 6.79 8.65
N ASN A 236 -4.69 7.99 8.54
CA ASN A 236 -4.97 8.82 9.72
C ASN A 236 -6.08 8.22 10.59
N LEU A 237 -7.08 7.55 9.99
CA LEU A 237 -8.07 6.77 10.74
C LEU A 237 -7.43 5.59 11.50
N VAL A 238 -6.49 4.87 10.86
CA VAL A 238 -5.69 3.82 11.53
C VAL A 238 -4.94 4.40 12.71
N THR A 239 -4.35 5.59 12.56
CA THR A 239 -3.56 6.26 13.60
C THR A 239 -4.42 6.60 14.83
N ILE A 240 -5.59 7.20 14.64
CA ILE A 240 -6.54 7.44 15.75
C ILE A 240 -6.89 6.13 16.47
N GLY A 241 -7.17 5.07 15.71
CA GLY A 241 -7.51 3.78 16.30
C GLY A 241 -6.35 3.14 17.08
N MET A 242 -5.10 3.31 16.62
CA MET A 242 -3.91 2.75 17.30
C MET A 242 -3.69 3.38 18.68
N PHE A 243 -3.88 4.69 18.79
CA PHE A 243 -3.72 5.41 20.06
C PHE A 243 -4.95 5.32 20.98
N SER A 244 -6.07 4.79 20.47
CA SER A 244 -7.24 4.46 21.28
C SER A 244 -7.01 3.14 22.03
N ARG A 245 -6.95 3.21 23.37
CA ARG A 245 -6.68 2.07 24.28
C ARG A 245 -7.57 0.84 24.04
N ALA A 246 -8.75 1.00 23.42
CA ALA A 246 -9.68 -0.10 23.13
C ALA A 246 -9.45 -0.78 21.76
N ALA A 247 -8.80 -0.11 20.80
CA ALA A 247 -8.76 -0.56 19.40
C ALA A 247 -7.35 -0.81 18.85
N ALA A 248 -6.31 -0.65 19.66
CA ALA A 248 -4.90 -0.77 19.26
C ALA A 248 -4.58 -2.05 18.46
N VAL A 249 -5.21 -3.19 18.80
CA VAL A 249 -5.00 -4.48 18.11
C VAL A 249 -5.76 -4.58 16.77
N ARG A 250 -6.89 -3.88 16.61
CA ARG A 250 -7.73 -3.96 15.40
C ARG A 250 -7.31 -2.96 14.32
N SER A 251 -6.65 -1.86 14.68
CA SER A 251 -6.21 -0.83 13.74
C SER A 251 -5.22 -1.31 12.66
N PRO A 252 -4.25 -2.20 12.95
CA PRO A 252 -3.41 -2.79 11.91
C PRO A 252 -4.21 -3.56 10.84
N ILE A 253 -5.32 -4.20 11.19
CA ILE A 253 -6.19 -4.94 10.25
C ILE A 253 -6.75 -4.00 9.18
N LEU A 254 -7.12 -2.77 9.56
CA LEU A 254 -7.59 -1.75 8.63
C LEU A 254 -6.45 -1.27 7.70
N SER A 255 -5.22 -1.21 8.21
CA SER A 255 -4.02 -0.90 7.39
C SER A 255 -3.74 -2.01 6.36
N TYR A 256 -3.86 -3.28 6.74
CA TYR A 256 -3.74 -4.41 5.80
C TYR A 256 -4.87 -4.42 4.76
N GLY A 257 -6.11 -4.11 5.17
CA GLY A 257 -7.26 -3.98 4.28
C GLY A 257 -7.08 -2.89 3.22
N HIS A 258 -6.39 -1.80 3.56
CA HIS A 258 -6.05 -0.73 2.61
C HIS A 258 -5.09 -1.20 1.49
N THR A 259 -4.17 -2.11 1.78
CA THR A 259 -3.21 -2.66 0.79
C THR A 259 -3.82 -3.68 -0.14
N ARG A 260 -4.96 -4.30 0.22
CA ARG A 260 -5.61 -5.23 -0.70
C ARG A 260 -6.10 -4.45 -1.90
N PRO A 261 -5.86 -4.92 -3.13
CA PRO A 261 -6.50 -4.35 -4.30
C PRO A 261 -8.01 -4.40 -4.07
N LYS A 262 -8.64 -3.23 -3.88
CA LYS A 262 -10.10 -3.13 -3.98
C LYS A 262 -10.40 -3.45 -5.44
N HIS A 263 -10.87 -4.67 -5.69
CA HIS A 263 -11.13 -5.22 -7.01
C HIS A 263 -9.87 -5.53 -7.85
N VAL A 264 -9.22 -6.66 -7.58
CA VAL A 264 -8.97 -7.56 -8.72
C VAL A 264 -10.35 -8.06 -9.12
N CYS A 265 -10.92 -7.51 -10.20
CA CYS A 265 -12.04 -8.13 -10.87
C CYS A 265 -11.67 -9.59 -11.09
N ARG A 266 -12.38 -10.50 -10.42
CA ARG A 266 -12.31 -11.95 -10.61
C ARG A 266 -12.89 -12.38 -11.97
N ALA A 267 -12.83 -11.50 -12.98
CA ALA A 267 -13.50 -11.59 -14.26
C ALA A 267 -12.56 -11.86 -15.44
N CYS A 268 -11.25 -11.96 -15.21
CA CYS A 268 -10.30 -12.45 -16.21
C CYS A 268 -9.77 -13.82 -15.79
N ASP A 269 -10.66 -14.81 -15.75
CA ASP A 269 -10.27 -16.21 -15.85
C ASP A 269 -10.49 -16.64 -17.31
N PRO A 270 -9.42 -16.91 -18.11
CA PRO A 270 -9.56 -17.31 -19.50
C PRO A 270 -10.19 -18.70 -19.68
N SER A 271 -10.55 -19.41 -18.61
CA SER A 271 -11.17 -20.74 -18.68
C SER A 271 -12.67 -20.75 -19.00
N THR A 272 -13.25 -19.61 -19.42
CA THR A 272 -14.70 -19.48 -19.72
C THR A 272 -15.00 -19.04 -21.16
N TYR A 273 -14.09 -19.25 -22.10
CA TYR A 273 -14.39 -19.19 -23.54
C TYR A 273 -14.02 -20.51 -24.21
#